data_AF-A0A7C0V296-F1
#
_entry.id   AF-A0A7C0V296-F1
#
_cell.length_a   1.000
_cell.length_b   1.000
_cell.length_c   1.000
_cell.angle_alpha   90.00
_cell.angle_beta   90.00
_cell.angle_gamma   90.00
#
_symmetry.space_group_name_H-M   'P 1'
#
loop_
_entity.id
_entity.type
_entity.pdbx_description
1 polymer ?
#
loop_
_entity_poly.entity_id
_entity_poly.type
_entity_poly.pdbx_seq_one_letter_code
_entity_poly.pdbx_strand_id
1 'polypeptide(L)' 'MFLQLGANVIIEVRFTTSMIMGGASEILAYGTAVVIE' A
#
# COMPACT_ATOMS: atom_id res chain seq x y z
N MET A 1 -7.93 -8.43 -3.04
CA MET A 1 -7.32 -8.22 -1.72
C MET A 1 -8.17 -7.28 -0.85
N PHE A 2 -8.12 -5.94 -0.96
CA PHE A 2 -9.01 -5.08 -0.13
C PHE A 2 -10.49 -5.18 -0.54
N LEU A 3 -10.78 -5.36 -1.84
CA LEU A 3 -12.12 -5.65 -2.34
C LEU A 3 -12.73 -6.93 -1.72
N GLN A 4 -11.90 -7.93 -1.37
CA GLN A 4 -12.36 -9.16 -0.71
C GLN A 4 -12.70 -8.93 0.78
N LEU A 5 -12.23 -7.81 1.37
CA LEU A 5 -12.58 -7.37 2.71
C LEU A 5 -13.85 -6.49 2.71
N GLY A 6 -14.48 -6.26 1.54
CA GLY A 6 -15.64 -5.37 1.40
C GLY A 6 -15.32 -3.87 1.41
N ALA A 7 -14.04 -3.49 1.45
CA ALA A 7 -13.61 -2.09 1.44
C ALA A 7 -13.74 -1.47 0.04
N ASN A 8 -14.10 -0.17 -0.02
CA ASN A 8 -14.23 0.60 -1.26
C ASN A 8 -13.12 1.65 -1.45
N VAL A 9 -12.34 1.95 -0.40
CA VAL A 9 -11.26 2.95 -0.44
C VAL A 9 -10.04 2.47 0.37
N ILE A 10 -8.85 2.92 -0.03
CA ILE A 10 -7.63 2.86 0.79
C ILE A 10 -7.24 4.30 1.17
N ILE A 11 -7.12 4.58 2.46
CA ILE A 11 -6.69 5.88 2.99
C ILE A 11 -5.28 5.83 3.58
N GLU A 12 -4.67 7.00 3.75
CA GLU A 12 -3.31 7.17 4.28
C GLU A 12 -2.26 6.31 3.57
N VAL A 13 -2.32 6.27 2.23
CA VAL A 13 -1.33 5.51 1.45
C VAL A 13 0.05 6.11 1.66
N ARG A 14 0.97 5.28 2.16
CA ARG A 14 2.38 5.61 2.33
C ARG A 14 3.22 4.75 1.38
N PHE A 15 4.17 5.41 0.73
CA PHE A 15 5.19 4.78 -0.08
C PHE A 15 6.53 4.91 0.62
N THR A 16 7.28 3.82 0.64
CA THR A 16 8.68 3.85 1.04
C THR A 16 9.51 3.06 0.04
N THR A 17 10.76 3.48 -0.11
CA THR A 17 11.73 2.82 -0.96
C THR A 17 12.92 2.41 -0.12
N SER A 18 13.46 1.22 -0.38
CA SER A 18 14.71 0.78 0.24
C SER A 18 15.67 0.29 -0.83
N MET A 19 16.94 0.64 -0.70
CA MET A 19 17.99 0.05 -1.54
C MET A 19 18.25 -1.36 -1.02
N ILE A 20 18.09 -2.37 -1.88
CA ILE A 20 18.32 -3.77 -1.52
C ILE A 20 19.64 -4.30 -2.08
N MET A 21 20.08 -3.80 -3.26
CA MET A 21 21.39 -4.07 -3.85
C MET A 21 21.84 -2.88 -4.73
N GLY A 22 23.09 -2.89 -5.19
CA GLY A 22 23.55 -1.92 -6.19
C GLY A 22 22.68 -1.99 -7.46
N GLY A 23 21.99 -0.89 -7.76
CA GLY A 23 21.08 -0.81 -8.92
C GLY A 23 19.70 -1.46 -8.73
N ALA A 24 19.36 -1.95 -7.53
CA ALA A 24 18.04 -2.50 -7.22
C ALA A 24 17.44 -1.87 -5.96
N SER A 25 16.17 -1.48 -6.04
CA SER A 25 15.40 -0.93 -4.94
C SER A 25 14.04 -1.62 -4.83
N GLU A 26 13.57 -1.80 -3.59
CA GLU A 26 12.22 -2.22 -3.28
C GLU A 26 11.32 -1.00 -3.12
N ILE A 27 10.07 -1.13 -3.57
CA ILE A 27 9.00 -0.18 -3.30
C ILE A 27 7.93 -0.89 -2.49
N LEU A 28 7.68 -0.40 -1.28
CA LEU A 28 6.58 -0.85 -0.43
C LEU A 28 5.50 0.23 -0.38
N ALA A 29 4.27 -0.16 -0.71
CA ALA A 29 3.08 0.67 -0.61
C ALA A 29 2.09 0.04 0.36
N TYR A 30 1.62 0.80 1.35
CA TYR A 30 0.63 0.33 2.32
C TYR A 30 -0.27 1.47 2.77
N GLY A 31 -1.46 1.12 3.25
CA GLY A 31 -2.47 2.05 3.74
C GLY A 31 -3.61 1.29 4.44
N THR A 32 -4.63 2.02 4.89
CA THR A 32 -5.77 1.44 5.60
C THR A 32 -6.95 1.25 4.65
N ALA A 33 -7.42 0.01 4.52
CA ALA A 33 -8.64 -0.28 3.77
C ALA A 33 -9.87 0.06 4.63
N VAL A 34 -10.79 0.87 4.10
CA VAL A 34 -12.00 1.33 4.80
C VAL A 34 -13.25 1.19 3.92
N VAL A 35 -14.41 1.15 4.58
CA VAL A 35 -15.72 1.33 3.96
C VAL A 35 -16.20 2.73 4.31
N ILE A 36 -16.58 3.51 3.31
CA ILE A 36 -17.26 4.80 3.48
C ILE A 36 -18.68 4.74 2.92
N GLU A 37 -19.61 5.47 3.55
CA GLU A 37 -21.00 5.67 3.12
C GLU A 37 -21.14 6.84 2.15
#